data_AF-A0A699QD77-F1
#
_entry.id   AF-A0A699QD77-F1
#
_cell.length_a   1.000
_cell.length_b   1.000
_cell.length_c   1.000
_cell.angle_alpha   90.00
_cell.angle_beta   90.00
_cell.angle_gamma   90.00
#
_symmetry.space_group_name_H-M   'P 1'
#
loop_
_entity.id
_entity.type
_entity.pdbx_description
1 polymer ?
#
loop_
_entity_poly.entity_id
_entity_poly.type
_entity_poly.pdbx_seq_one_letter_code
_entity_poly.pdbx_strand_id
1 'polypeptide(L)'
;MACLWKQRWSYWRNPPYTAVRFVFTTFIGIIFGTMFWDIGGKRDTPQNLTNSIGSMYGAVLFLGIQNASAVQPVVDIERTVFYRERAAGMYSALPYAFAQVLVEIPYVFAQAVVYSLIVYAMIGFEWTAAKFFWYLFFQFCCFLYMTYYGMMTVAITPNASIAAIIAASFYGIFNLFSGYIIPRP
;
A
#
# COMPACT_ATOMS: atom_id res chain seq x y z
N MET A 1 24.88 -1.59 -3.80
CA MET A 1 24.86 -2.93 -4.45
C MET A 1 24.67 -4.05 -3.43
N ALA A 2 25.58 -4.26 -2.47
CA ALA A 2 25.48 -5.35 -1.49
C ALA A 2 24.20 -5.32 -0.63
N CYS A 3 23.76 -4.14 -0.15
CA CYS A 3 22.53 -4.02 0.65
C CYS A 3 21.26 -4.39 -0.14
N LEU A 4 21.19 -4.02 -1.43
CA LEU A 4 20.09 -4.38 -2.33
C LEU A 4 20.01 -5.89 -2.56
N TRP A 5 21.17 -6.51 -2.81
CA TRP A 5 21.26 -7.95 -2.96
C TRP A 5 20.77 -8.66 -1.70
N LYS A 6 21.26 -8.24 -0.52
CA LYS A 6 20.83 -8.79 0.76
C LYS A 6 19.32 -8.65 0.98
N GLN A 7 18.77 -7.45 0.79
CA GLN A 7 17.35 -7.17 0.96
C GLN A 7 16.50 -8.02 0.00
N ARG A 8 16.90 -8.16 -1.26
CA ARG A 8 16.24 -9.05 -2.22
C ARG A 8 16.20 -10.50 -1.73
N TRP A 9 17.32 -11.00 -1.21
CA TRP A 9 17.39 -12.37 -0.66
C TRP A 9 16.59 -12.53 0.63
N SER A 10 16.51 -11.50 1.48
CA SER A 10 15.67 -11.48 2.69
C SER A 10 14.19 -11.65 2.31
N TYR A 11 13.71 -10.85 1.36
CA TYR A 11 12.32 -10.91 0.88
C TYR A 11 12.02 -12.23 0.18
N TRP A 12 12.95 -12.72 -0.66
CA TRP A 12 12.77 -13.98 -1.37
C TRP A 12 12.74 -15.20 -0.43
N ARG A 13 13.54 -15.18 0.65
CA ARG A 13 13.56 -16.23 1.68
C ARG A 13 12.45 -16.09 2.72
N ASN A 14 11.74 -14.97 2.76
CA ASN A 14 10.57 -14.74 3.61
C ASN A 14 9.28 -14.65 2.79
N PRO A 15 8.89 -15.73 2.07
CA PRO A 15 7.67 -15.75 1.27
C PRO A 15 6.38 -15.50 2.05
N PRO A 16 6.21 -15.82 3.37
CA PRO A 16 4.92 -15.57 4.01
C PRO A 16 4.55 -14.09 4.04
N TYR A 17 5.50 -13.15 4.18
CA TYR A 17 5.18 -11.73 4.16
C TYR A 17 4.60 -11.28 2.80
N THR A 18 5.30 -11.59 1.72
CA THR A 18 4.88 -11.22 0.36
C THR A 18 3.62 -11.97 -0.03
N ALA A 19 3.56 -13.29 0.18
CA ALA A 19 2.40 -14.10 -0.16
C ALA A 19 1.14 -13.67 0.59
N VAL A 20 1.22 -13.38 1.89
CA VAL A 20 0.09 -12.90 2.68
C VAL A 20 -0.41 -11.57 2.14
N ARG A 21 0.46 -10.60 1.84
CA ARG A 21 0.05 -9.32 1.23
C ARG A 21 -0.68 -9.52 -0.12
N PHE A 22 -0.16 -10.41 -0.98
CA PHE A 22 -0.80 -10.71 -2.26
C PHE A 22 -2.17 -11.39 -2.12
N VAL A 23 -2.27 -12.41 -1.26
CA VAL A 23 -3.53 -13.14 -1.03
C VAL A 23 -4.59 -12.23 -0.42
N PHE A 24 -4.23 -11.45 0.61
CA PHE A 24 -5.15 -10.50 1.22
C PHE A 24 -5.63 -9.44 0.22
N THR A 25 -4.71 -8.89 -0.58
CA THR A 25 -5.09 -7.87 -1.58
C THR A 25 -6.03 -8.44 -2.64
N THR A 26 -5.79 -9.67 -3.08
CA THR A 26 -6.65 -10.37 -4.04
C THR A 26 -8.04 -10.61 -3.46
N PHE A 27 -8.10 -11.11 -2.22
CA PHE A 27 -9.36 -11.37 -1.53
C PHE A 27 -10.18 -10.09 -1.30
N ILE A 28 -9.52 -9.03 -0.83
CA ILE A 28 -10.14 -7.71 -0.65
C ILE A 28 -10.58 -7.12 -2.00
N GLY A 29 -9.78 -7.28 -3.05
CA GLY A 29 -10.14 -6.87 -4.41
C GLY A 29 -11.43 -7.53 -4.90
N ILE A 30 -11.62 -8.82 -4.63
CA ILE A 30 -12.86 -9.54 -4.95
C ILE A 30 -14.03 -9.00 -4.11
N ILE A 31 -13.85 -8.76 -2.82
CA ILE A 31 -14.90 -8.21 -1.96
C ILE A 31 -15.33 -6.82 -2.43
N PHE A 32 -14.38 -5.91 -2.67
CA PHE A 32 -14.71 -4.58 -3.19
C PHE A 32 -15.30 -4.64 -4.60
N GLY A 33 -14.78 -5.52 -5.46
CA GLY A 33 -15.32 -5.72 -6.80
C GLY A 33 -16.77 -6.25 -6.81
N THR A 34 -17.10 -7.18 -5.90
CA THR A 34 -18.48 -7.69 -5.74
C THR A 34 -19.42 -6.67 -5.10
N MET A 35 -18.94 -5.93 -4.10
CA MET A 35 -19.73 -4.90 -3.40
C MET A 35 -20.13 -3.75 -4.34
N PHE A 36 -19.26 -3.39 -5.28
CA PHE A 36 -19.46 -2.27 -6.21
C PHE A 36 -19.66 -2.74 -7.66
N TRP A 37 -20.32 -3.89 -7.83
CA TRP A 37 -20.55 -4.53 -9.12
C TRP A 37 -21.35 -3.63 -10.08
N ASP A 38 -20.80 -3.43 -11.29
CA ASP A 38 -21.46 -2.73 -12.40
C ASP A 38 -22.00 -1.31 -12.07
N ILE A 39 -21.29 -0.60 -11.19
CA ILE A 39 -21.60 0.81 -10.88
C ILE A 39 -21.01 1.74 -11.95
N GLY A 40 -19.93 1.32 -12.61
CA GLY A 40 -19.20 2.14 -13.59
C GLY A 40 -20.04 2.61 -14.78
N GLY A 41 -21.09 1.86 -15.14
CA GLY A 41 -22.01 2.17 -16.24
C GLY A 41 -23.18 3.10 -15.88
N LYS A 42 -23.51 3.29 -14.60
CA LYS A 42 -24.72 4.01 -14.15
C LYS A 42 -24.40 5.43 -13.67
N ARG A 43 -23.97 6.32 -14.56
CA ARG A 43 -23.56 7.70 -14.22
C ARG A 43 -24.69 8.74 -14.22
N ASP A 44 -25.93 8.31 -14.39
CA ASP A 44 -27.05 9.23 -14.66
C ASP A 44 -27.52 10.03 -13.44
N THR A 45 -27.12 9.64 -12.23
CA THR A 45 -27.55 10.29 -10.98
C THR A 45 -26.33 10.70 -10.15
N PRO A 46 -26.31 11.91 -9.56
CA PRO A 46 -25.22 12.35 -8.68
C PRO A 46 -24.94 11.38 -7.53
N GLN A 47 -25.96 10.67 -7.04
CA GLN A 47 -25.82 9.59 -6.05
C GLN A 47 -24.87 8.47 -6.51
N ASN A 48 -25.00 8.03 -7.77
CA ASN A 48 -24.18 6.94 -8.31
C ASN A 48 -22.73 7.39 -8.56
N LEU A 49 -22.53 8.67 -8.87
CA LEU A 49 -21.20 9.27 -8.97
C LEU A 49 -20.53 9.30 -7.59
N THR A 50 -21.24 9.74 -6.56
CA THR A 50 -20.74 9.72 -5.17
C THR A 50 -20.42 8.30 -4.71
N ASN A 51 -21.26 7.31 -5.05
CA ASN A 51 -21.00 5.90 -4.73
C ASN A 51 -19.73 5.37 -5.43
N SER A 52 -19.49 5.78 -6.67
CA SER A 52 -18.27 5.42 -7.42
C SER A 52 -17.01 6.04 -6.83
N ILE A 53 -17.08 7.30 -6.41
CA ILE A 53 -15.96 7.98 -5.75
C ILE A 53 -15.71 7.37 -4.36
N GLY A 54 -16.79 7.07 -3.62
CA GLY A 54 -16.75 6.43 -2.31
C GLY A 54 -16.15 5.03 -2.34
N SER A 55 -16.42 4.25 -3.39
CA SER A 55 -15.82 2.93 -3.57
C SER A 55 -14.31 3.00 -3.77
N MET A 56 -13.83 3.92 -4.63
CA MET A 56 -12.41 4.16 -4.84
C MET A 56 -11.73 4.64 -3.55
N TYR A 57 -12.36 5.56 -2.84
CA TYR A 57 -11.87 6.09 -1.57
C TYR A 57 -11.73 5.01 -0.49
N GLY A 58 -12.80 4.24 -0.27
CA GLY A 58 -12.82 3.17 0.74
C GLY A 58 -11.81 2.07 0.44
N ALA A 59 -11.69 1.69 -0.83
CA ALA A 59 -10.68 0.74 -1.31
C ALA A 59 -9.25 1.19 -1.01
N VAL A 60 -8.89 2.42 -1.38
CA VAL A 60 -7.54 2.97 -1.20
C VAL A 60 -7.18 3.07 0.29
N LEU A 61 -8.12 3.52 1.12
CA LEU A 61 -7.88 3.61 2.56
C LEU A 61 -7.72 2.25 3.22
N PHE A 62 -8.64 1.33 2.97
CA PHE A 62 -8.61 0.02 3.62
C PHE A 62 -7.36 -0.77 3.25
N LEU A 63 -7.04 -0.84 1.94
CA LEU A 63 -5.84 -1.51 1.46
C LEU A 63 -4.56 -0.74 1.80
N GLY A 64 -4.62 0.59 1.81
CA GLY A 64 -3.50 1.44 2.22
C GLY A 64 -3.08 1.19 3.67
N ILE A 65 -4.05 1.23 4.58
CA ILE A 65 -3.83 0.95 6.01
C ILE A 65 -3.32 -0.48 6.21
N GLN A 66 -3.96 -1.46 5.57
CA GLN A 66 -3.52 -2.85 5.68
C GLN A 66 -2.09 -3.07 5.19
N ASN A 67 -1.73 -2.43 4.08
CA ASN A 67 -0.36 -2.49 3.56
C ASN A 67 0.65 -1.87 4.51
N ALA A 68 0.32 -0.74 5.12
CA ALA A 68 1.20 -0.09 6.08
C ALA A 68 1.36 -0.94 7.36
N SER A 69 0.28 -1.49 7.91
CA SER A 69 0.31 -2.35 9.10
C SER A 69 1.07 -3.66 8.87
N ALA A 70 0.99 -4.25 7.67
CA ALA A 70 1.71 -5.48 7.35
C ALA A 70 3.24 -5.29 7.31
N VAL A 71 3.71 -4.10 6.92
CA VAL A 71 5.15 -3.77 6.77
C VAL A 71 5.81 -3.55 8.13
N GLN A 72 5.09 -2.98 9.08
CA GLN A 72 5.65 -2.59 10.38
C GLN A 72 6.44 -3.70 11.11
N PRO A 73 5.89 -4.91 11.31
CA PRO A 73 6.61 -5.97 12.01
C PRO A 73 7.84 -6.48 11.24
N VAL A 74 7.79 -6.46 9.90
CA VAL A 74 8.93 -6.90 9.07
C VAL A 74 10.09 -5.93 9.21
N VAL A 75 9.81 -4.63 9.12
CA VAL A 75 10.84 -3.59 9.27
C VAL A 75 11.42 -3.56 10.68
N ASP A 76 10.61 -3.84 11.71
CA ASP A 76 11.10 -3.90 13.09
C ASP A 76 12.12 -5.03 13.29
N ILE A 77 11.86 -6.21 12.72
CA ILE A 77 12.81 -7.34 12.74
C ILE A 77 14.10 -6.96 11.98
N GLU A 78 13.98 -6.42 10.76
CA GLU A 78 15.16 -6.05 9.96
C GLU A 78 16.00 -4.94 10.63
N ARG A 79 15.35 -4.02 11.35
CA ARG A 79 16.01 -2.96 12.11
C ARG A 79 16.94 -3.51 13.19
N THR A 80 16.56 -4.57 13.91
CA THR A 80 17.43 -5.19 14.92
C THR A 80 18.73 -5.74 14.30
N VAL A 81 18.62 -6.32 13.10
CA VAL A 81 19.76 -6.82 12.32
C VAL A 81 20.61 -5.64 11.83
N PHE A 82 19.99 -4.58 11.33
CA PHE A 82 20.67 -3.36 10.89
C PHE A 82 21.54 -2.74 11.98
N TYR A 83 21.03 -2.60 13.22
CA TYR A 83 21.81 -2.03 14.31
C TYR A 83 23.04 -2.87 14.66
N ARG A 84 22.93 -4.21 14.60
CA ARG A 84 24.06 -5.12 14.82
C ARG A 84 25.13 -4.97 13.73
N GLU A 85 24.73 -4.93 12.47
CA GLU A 85 25.66 -4.82 11.33
C GLU A 85 26.29 -3.43 11.22
N ARG A 86 25.55 -2.38 11.61
CA ARG A 86 26.09 -1.03 11.73
C ARG A 86 27.12 -0.92 12.86
N ALA A 87 26.87 -1.56 14.02
CA ALA A 87 27.83 -1.61 15.11
C ALA A 87 29.13 -2.36 14.71
N ALA A 88 29.03 -3.35 13.82
CA ALA A 88 30.16 -4.04 13.22
C ALA A 88 30.86 -3.26 12.08
N GLY A 89 30.39 -2.04 11.76
CA GLY A 89 31.00 -1.19 10.73
C GLY A 89 30.76 -1.64 9.29
N MET A 90 29.78 -2.52 9.02
CA MET A 90 29.61 -3.14 7.70
C MET A 90 29.04 -2.19 6.64
N TYR A 91 28.11 -1.29 7.00
CA TYR A 91 27.55 -0.30 6.07
C TYR A 91 26.83 0.86 6.80
N SER A 92 26.64 1.98 6.08
CA SER A 92 25.94 3.19 6.55
C SER A 92 24.42 3.09 6.41
N ALA A 93 23.68 3.99 7.08
CA ALA A 93 22.21 4.02 7.06
C ALA A 93 21.61 4.38 5.70
N LEU A 94 22.27 5.24 4.91
CA LEU A 94 21.72 5.71 3.62
C LEU A 94 21.64 4.57 2.58
N PRO A 95 22.70 3.78 2.32
CA PRO A 95 22.61 2.64 1.40
C PRO A 95 21.57 1.60 1.79
N TYR A 96 21.31 1.45 3.09
CA TYR A 96 20.28 0.56 3.61
C TYR A 96 18.86 1.08 3.32
N ALA A 97 18.60 2.35 3.61
CA ALA A 97 17.31 2.98 3.34
C ALA A 97 16.94 2.93 1.85
N PHE A 98 17.88 3.25 0.95
CA PHE A 98 17.66 3.14 -0.49
C PHE A 98 17.41 1.69 -0.94
N ALA A 99 18.11 0.74 -0.34
CA ALA A 99 17.92 -0.67 -0.65
C ALA A 99 16.52 -1.15 -0.27
N GLN A 100 16.02 -0.72 0.88
CA GLN A 100 14.70 -1.08 1.39
C GLN A 100 13.56 -0.50 0.54
N VAL A 101 13.69 0.77 0.13
CA VAL A 101 12.75 1.43 -0.78
C VAL A 101 12.67 0.71 -2.12
N LEU A 102 13.83 0.42 -2.75
CA LEU A 102 13.89 -0.19 -4.08
C LEU A 102 13.34 -1.62 -4.13
N VAL A 103 13.46 -2.38 -3.04
CA VAL A 103 13.00 -3.77 -2.99
C VAL A 103 11.48 -3.86 -2.89
N GLU A 104 10.80 -2.89 -2.27
CA GLU A 104 9.33 -2.84 -2.17
C GLU A 104 8.65 -2.50 -3.50
N ILE A 105 9.26 -1.67 -4.36
CA ILE A 105 8.70 -1.22 -5.65
C ILE A 105 8.12 -2.38 -6.51
N PRO A 106 8.88 -3.44 -6.85
CA PRO A 106 8.37 -4.49 -7.73
C PRO A 106 7.21 -5.29 -7.10
N TYR A 107 7.23 -5.51 -5.78
CA TYR A 107 6.16 -6.24 -5.09
C TYR A 107 4.88 -5.41 -5.03
N VAL A 108 4.98 -4.13 -4.66
CA VAL A 108 3.84 -3.21 -4.64
C VAL A 108 3.29 -2.99 -6.05
N PHE A 109 4.15 -2.97 -7.07
CA PHE A 109 3.71 -2.86 -8.46
C PHE A 109 2.90 -4.08 -8.89
N ALA A 110 3.40 -5.30 -8.67
CA ALA A 110 2.66 -6.51 -8.99
C ALA A 110 1.34 -6.61 -8.19
N GLN A 111 1.35 -6.19 -6.92
CA GLN A 111 0.13 -6.12 -6.10
C GLN A 111 -0.88 -5.12 -6.66
N ALA A 112 -0.44 -3.93 -7.08
CA ALA A 112 -1.28 -2.92 -7.70
C ALA A 112 -1.87 -3.41 -9.03
N VAL A 113 -1.09 -4.12 -9.86
CA VAL A 113 -1.58 -4.70 -11.13
C VAL A 113 -2.70 -5.72 -10.87
N VAL A 114 -2.49 -6.68 -9.97
CA VAL A 114 -3.49 -7.69 -9.64
C VAL A 114 -4.77 -7.05 -9.11
N TYR A 115 -4.63 -6.12 -8.17
CA TYR A 115 -5.75 -5.40 -7.59
C TYR A 115 -6.53 -4.60 -8.64
N SER A 116 -5.83 -3.80 -9.43
CA SER A 116 -6.43 -2.95 -10.45
C SER A 116 -7.14 -3.77 -11.52
N LEU A 117 -6.60 -4.92 -11.94
CA LEU A 117 -7.26 -5.79 -12.92
C LEU A 117 -8.61 -6.32 -12.39
N ILE A 118 -8.64 -6.79 -11.15
CA ILE A 118 -9.86 -7.35 -10.54
C ILE A 118 -10.92 -6.26 -10.39
N VAL A 119 -10.57 -5.16 -9.73
CA VAL A 119 -11.55 -4.13 -9.37
C VAL A 119 -12.01 -3.34 -10.59
N TYR A 120 -11.11 -3.04 -11.53
CA TYR A 120 -11.48 -2.33 -12.75
C TYR A 120 -12.43 -3.17 -13.62
N ALA A 121 -12.21 -4.48 -13.69
CA ALA A 121 -13.08 -5.39 -14.41
C ALA A 121 -14.46 -5.55 -13.75
N MET A 122 -14.50 -5.72 -12.42
CA MET A 122 -15.75 -5.98 -11.70
C MET A 122 -16.63 -4.74 -11.51
N ILE A 123 -16.05 -3.55 -11.36
CA ILE A 123 -16.82 -2.29 -11.31
C ILE A 123 -17.40 -1.93 -12.68
N GLY A 124 -16.82 -2.46 -13.76
CA GLY A 124 -17.27 -2.17 -15.13
C GLY A 124 -16.87 -0.77 -15.60
N PHE A 125 -15.65 -0.33 -15.30
CA PHE A 125 -15.14 0.93 -15.83
C PHE A 125 -14.94 0.87 -17.35
N GLU A 126 -14.95 2.03 -18.00
CA GLU A 126 -14.75 2.13 -19.45
C GLU A 126 -13.36 1.63 -19.85
N TRP A 127 -13.30 0.49 -20.55
CA TRP A 127 -12.09 -0.12 -21.07
C TRP A 127 -11.42 0.70 -22.17
N THR A 128 -10.76 1.78 -21.76
CA THR A 128 -9.81 2.53 -22.58
C THR A 128 -8.44 2.35 -21.96
N ALA A 129 -7.43 1.97 -22.76
CA ALA A 129 -6.07 1.74 -22.27
C ALA A 129 -5.55 2.92 -21.44
N ALA A 130 -5.76 4.16 -21.90
CA ALA A 130 -5.38 5.37 -21.18
C ALA A 130 -6.01 5.44 -19.78
N LYS A 131 -7.32 5.19 -19.64
CA LYS A 131 -8.04 5.26 -18.36
C LYS A 131 -7.59 4.17 -17.40
N PHE A 132 -7.33 2.97 -17.92
CA PHE A 132 -6.79 1.87 -17.11
C PHE A 132 -5.38 2.17 -16.59
N PHE A 133 -4.47 2.67 -17.44
CA PHE A 133 -3.12 3.02 -17.01
C PHE A 133 -3.11 4.18 -16.00
N TRP A 134 -4.00 5.17 -16.17
CA TRP A 134 -4.17 6.22 -15.17
C TRP A 134 -4.64 5.67 -13.83
N TYR A 135 -5.64 4.79 -13.84
CA TYR A 135 -6.13 4.13 -12.62
C TYR A 135 -5.02 3.31 -11.94
N LEU A 136 -4.28 2.51 -12.71
CA LEU A 136 -3.15 1.72 -12.20
C LEU A 136 -2.06 2.61 -11.61
N PHE A 137 -1.72 3.72 -12.28
CA PHE A 137 -0.68 4.65 -11.83
C PHE A 137 -1.01 5.30 -10.49
N PHE A 138 -2.24 5.83 -10.34
CA PHE A 138 -2.67 6.43 -9.07
C PHE A 138 -2.75 5.38 -7.97
N GLN A 139 -3.28 4.19 -8.26
CA GLN A 139 -3.36 3.11 -7.28
C GLN A 139 -1.98 2.65 -6.80
N PHE A 140 -1.05 2.49 -7.73
CA PHE A 140 0.35 2.15 -7.43
C PHE A 140 1.01 3.22 -6.55
N CYS A 141 0.87 4.50 -6.90
CA CYS A 141 1.40 5.61 -6.11
C CYS A 141 0.82 5.63 -4.69
N CYS A 142 -0.49 5.39 -4.53
CA CYS A 142 -1.14 5.34 -3.22
C CYS A 142 -0.64 4.17 -2.36
N PHE A 143 -0.52 2.97 -2.92
CA PHE A 143 -0.01 1.81 -2.17
C PHE A 143 1.45 1.97 -1.76
N LEU A 144 2.27 2.56 -2.64
CA LEU A 144 3.67 2.82 -2.39
C LEU A 144 3.83 3.90 -1.31
N TYR A 145 3.03 4.97 -1.37
CA TYR A 145 2.97 6.00 -0.33
C TYR A 145 2.63 5.41 1.06
N MET A 146 1.58 4.60 1.13
CA MET A 146 1.14 3.99 2.40
C MET A 146 2.16 3.00 2.95
N THR A 147 2.81 2.23 2.07
CA THR A 147 3.89 1.30 2.46
C THR A 147 5.08 2.07 3.06
N TYR A 148 5.51 3.16 2.41
CA TYR A 148 6.62 3.97 2.91
C TYR A 148 6.28 4.72 4.18
N TYR A 149 5.04 5.17 4.32
CA TYR A 149 4.54 5.74 5.55
C TYR A 149 4.64 4.73 6.71
N GLY A 150 4.25 3.47 6.49
CA GLY A 150 4.42 2.39 7.48
C GLY A 150 5.88 2.10 7.84
N MET A 151 6.82 2.19 6.89
CA MET A 151 8.25 2.06 7.17
C MET A 151 8.79 3.23 7.99
N MET A 152 8.36 4.45 7.65
CA MET A 152 8.77 5.67 8.34
C MET A 152 8.34 5.66 9.81
N THR A 153 7.11 5.21 10.11
CA THR A 153 6.62 5.16 11.49
C THR A 153 7.42 4.21 12.37
N VAL A 154 7.90 3.08 11.83
CA VAL A 154 8.80 2.17 12.57
C VAL A 154 10.20 2.75 12.72
N ALA A 155 10.69 3.50 11.73
CA ALA A 155 12.01 4.12 11.78
C ALA A 155 12.11 5.18 12.90
N ILE A 156 11.04 5.93 13.18
CA ILE A 156 11.02 7.00 14.18
C ILE A 156 10.59 6.53 15.59
N THR A 157 10.08 5.31 15.72
CA THR A 157 9.56 4.79 17.01
C THR A 157 10.43 3.68 17.58
N PRO A 158 10.46 3.48 18.90
CA PRO A 158 11.26 2.43 19.51
C PRO A 158 10.65 1.03 19.39
N ASN A 159 9.33 0.91 19.19
CA ASN A 159 8.62 -0.39 19.17
C ASN A 159 7.49 -0.37 18.12
N ALA A 160 7.29 -1.50 17.42
CA ALA A 160 6.21 -1.68 16.44
C ALA A 160 4.82 -1.35 16.99
N SER A 161 4.52 -1.66 18.26
CA SER A 161 3.23 -1.32 18.87
C SER A 161 2.99 0.19 18.95
N ILE A 162 4.03 0.96 19.27
CA ILE A 162 3.95 2.43 19.30
C ILE A 162 3.88 2.98 17.88
N ALA A 163 4.61 2.39 16.93
CA ALA A 163 4.53 2.72 15.51
C ALA A 163 3.09 2.61 14.97
N ALA A 164 2.39 1.53 15.34
CA ALA A 164 1.00 1.29 14.95
C ALA A 164 0.06 2.37 15.49
N ILE A 165 0.22 2.79 16.76
CA ILE A 165 -0.62 3.82 17.39
C ILE A 165 -0.41 5.19 16.71
N ILE A 166 0.84 5.56 16.45
CA ILE A 166 1.16 6.81 15.75
C ILE A 166 0.61 6.78 14.32
N ALA A 167 0.83 5.69 13.60
CA ALA A 167 0.31 5.51 12.25
C ALA A 167 -1.23 5.63 12.20
N ALA A 168 -1.92 4.97 13.14
CA ALA A 168 -3.38 5.02 13.27
C ALA A 168 -3.91 6.44 13.51
N SER A 169 -3.20 7.22 14.31
CA SER A 169 -3.58 8.60 14.62
C SER A 169 -3.52 9.49 13.37
N PHE A 170 -2.50 9.29 12.53
CA PHE A 170 -2.37 9.97 11.24
C PHE A 170 -3.36 9.48 10.19
N TYR A 171 -3.75 8.19 10.19
CA TYR A 171 -4.80 7.71 9.27
C TYR A 171 -6.11 8.47 9.47
N GLY A 172 -6.47 8.80 10.72
CA GLY A 172 -7.65 9.63 11.01
C GLY A 172 -7.56 11.03 10.40
N ILE A 173 -6.39 11.68 10.49
CA ILE A 173 -6.15 12.99 9.89
C ILE A 173 -6.22 12.91 8.36
N PHE A 174 -5.54 11.94 7.75
CA PHE A 174 -5.61 11.71 6.29
C PHE A 174 -7.03 11.46 5.81
N ASN A 175 -7.77 10.65 6.55
CA ASN A 175 -9.16 10.33 6.26
C ASN A 175 -10.04 11.58 6.28
N LEU A 176 -9.88 12.46 7.28
CA LEU A 176 -10.64 13.71 7.40
C LEU A 176 -10.34 14.72 6.26
N PHE A 177 -9.06 14.88 5.90
CA PHE A 177 -8.62 15.86 4.89
C PHE A 177 -8.63 15.34 3.44
N SER A 178 -9.03 14.08 3.23
CA SER A 178 -9.11 13.42 1.93
C SER A 178 -10.12 14.03 0.94
N GLY A 179 -11.02 14.89 1.42
CA GLY A 179 -12.02 15.59 0.58
C GLY A 179 -13.28 14.78 0.25
N TYR A 180 -13.36 13.50 0.64
CA TYR A 180 -14.59 12.71 0.50
C TYR A 180 -15.57 12.95 1.66
N ILE A 181 -15.08 12.96 2.91
CA ILE A 181 -15.92 13.15 4.10
C ILE A 181 -16.32 14.61 4.31
N ILE A 182 -15.40 15.54 4.03
CA ILE A 182 -15.65 16.98 4.05
C ILE A 182 -15.58 17.46 2.60
N PRO A 183 -16.73 17.62 1.92
CA PRO A 183 -16.75 18.21 0.59
C PRO A 183 -16.20 19.63 0.67
N ARG A 184 -15.17 19.92 -0.13
CA ARG A 184 -14.71 21.31 -0.27
C ARG A 184 -15.73 22.06 -1.14
N PRO A 185 -16.10 23.30 -0.78
CA PRO A 185 -17.08 24.10 -1.54
C PRO A 185 -16.60 24.41 -2.95
#